data_AF-M0EF16-F1
#
_entry.id   AF-M0EF16-F1
#
_cell.length_a   1.000
_cell.length_b   1.000
_cell.length_c   1.000
_cell.angle_alpha   90.00
_cell.angle_beta   90.00
_cell.angle_gamma   90.00
#
_symmetry.space_group_name_H-M   'P 1'
#
loop_
_entity.id
_entity.type
_entity.pdbx_description
1 polymer ?
#
loop_
_entity_poly.entity_id
_entity_poly.type
_entity_poly.pdbx_seq_one_letter_code
_entity_poly.pdbx_strand_id
1 'polypeptide(L)'
;MKCFDCSKSFENSDRLVAHLSNAHGASRIDARKQVIEKQRSTASDQKQISSNPDDVDSLSELDREEMISQFRQQYYELGGMPTPPELNNIDGYTQQDYIDEFGSVFGTAVFADVVETSPEKYSHDTDGSKKYSEWDLVTEIWRLYELTGKVSVRMMDNGGKYSSQTYQYRFGSWSEALNKANIKGPEPSVASKRDSRQKHYGSKEWNDLRERALERDNYECQSCGITEEKHKEQFGVGLNVHHLTDIAEFDTPEEADSMENLETLCVKCHGTHHPFSKG
;
A
#
# COMPACT_ATOMS: atom_id res chain seq x y z
N MET A 1 8.76 -32.25 -9.69
CA MET A 1 7.78 -32.66 -8.65
C MET A 1 6.55 -33.26 -9.31
N LYS A 2 5.75 -34.09 -8.62
CA LYS A 2 4.50 -34.66 -9.19
C LYS A 2 3.29 -34.20 -8.39
N CYS A 3 2.21 -33.86 -9.07
CA CYS A 3 0.91 -33.64 -8.44
C CYS A 3 0.42 -34.95 -7.83
N PHE A 4 0.01 -34.89 -6.57
CA PHE A 4 -0.46 -36.07 -5.84
C PHE A 4 -1.92 -36.43 -6.19
N ASP A 5 -2.70 -35.51 -6.74
CA ASP A 5 -4.09 -35.76 -7.17
C ASP A 5 -4.19 -36.35 -8.59
N CYS A 6 -3.31 -35.93 -9.51
CA CYS A 6 -3.38 -36.37 -10.91
C CYS A 6 -2.05 -36.87 -11.49
N SER A 7 -0.99 -37.00 -10.68
CA SER A 7 0.33 -37.52 -11.08
C SER A 7 1.06 -36.76 -12.19
N LYS A 8 0.56 -35.60 -12.64
CA LYS A 8 1.26 -34.72 -13.60
C LYS A 8 2.59 -34.23 -13.03
N SER A 9 3.63 -34.22 -13.85
CA SER A 9 4.97 -33.76 -13.48
C SER A 9 5.12 -32.26 -13.73
N PHE A 10 5.80 -31.57 -12.81
CA PHE A 10 6.09 -30.15 -12.84
C PHE A 10 7.58 -29.91 -12.58
N GLU A 11 8.12 -28.88 -13.21
CA GLU A 11 9.54 -28.52 -13.15
C GLU A 11 9.96 -28.10 -11.73
N ASN A 12 9.11 -27.35 -11.02
CA ASN A 12 9.35 -26.86 -9.66
C ASN A 12 8.06 -26.93 -8.80
N SER A 13 8.18 -26.53 -7.54
CA SER A 13 7.07 -26.46 -6.57
C SER A 13 6.00 -25.46 -6.99
N ASP A 14 6.35 -24.39 -7.70
CA ASP A 14 5.42 -23.31 -8.02
C ASP A 14 4.47 -23.68 -9.15
N ARG A 15 4.98 -24.35 -10.18
CA ARG A 15 4.13 -24.93 -11.21
C ARG A 15 3.21 -25.99 -10.65
N LEU A 16 3.63 -26.71 -9.60
CA LEU A 16 2.79 -27.66 -8.89
C LEU A 16 1.70 -26.94 -8.06
N VAL A 17 2.04 -25.90 -7.29
CA VAL A 17 1.05 -25.10 -6.53
C VAL A 17 0.03 -24.43 -7.45
N ALA A 18 0.49 -23.80 -8.53
CA ALA A 18 -0.39 -23.19 -9.53
C ALA A 18 -1.33 -24.22 -10.17
N HIS A 19 -0.82 -25.42 -10.43
CA HIS A 19 -1.65 -26.51 -10.93
C HIS A 19 -2.69 -27.00 -9.91
N LEU A 20 -2.31 -27.19 -8.64
CA LEU A 20 -3.24 -27.58 -7.57
C LEU A 20 -4.34 -26.54 -7.39
N SER A 21 -4.00 -25.25 -7.48
CA SER A 21 -4.99 -24.19 -7.38
C SER A 21 -5.95 -24.18 -8.58
N ASN A 22 -5.40 -24.21 -9.79
CA ASN A 22 -6.18 -24.05 -11.01
C ASN A 22 -6.96 -25.31 -11.42
N ALA A 23 -6.40 -26.50 -11.17
CA ALA A 23 -6.96 -27.77 -11.62
C ALA A 23 -7.64 -28.57 -10.51
N HIS A 24 -7.32 -28.30 -9.24
CA HIS A 24 -7.85 -29.04 -8.09
C HIS A 24 -8.61 -28.13 -7.10
N GLY A 25 -8.72 -26.83 -7.39
CA GLY A 25 -9.55 -25.90 -6.61
C GLY A 25 -9.05 -25.66 -5.19
N ALA A 26 -7.82 -26.06 -4.88
CA ALA A 26 -7.20 -25.74 -3.59
C ALA A 26 -6.92 -24.23 -3.53
N SER A 27 -7.01 -23.62 -2.35
CA SER A 27 -6.41 -22.30 -2.18
C SER A 27 -4.91 -22.40 -2.43
N ARG A 28 -4.27 -21.32 -2.85
CA ARG A 28 -2.82 -21.33 -3.12
C ARG A 28 -2.02 -21.71 -1.86
N ILE A 29 -2.49 -21.23 -0.71
CA ILE A 29 -1.98 -21.59 0.61
C ILE A 29 -2.09 -23.10 0.85
N ASP A 30 -3.27 -23.68 0.67
CA ASP A 30 -3.49 -25.11 0.90
C ASP A 30 -2.66 -25.98 -0.05
N ALA A 31 -2.58 -25.56 -1.32
CA ALA A 31 -1.72 -26.21 -2.31
C ALA A 31 -0.25 -26.22 -1.87
N ARG A 32 0.26 -25.13 -1.28
CA ARG A 32 1.64 -25.04 -0.78
C ARG A 32 1.85 -25.89 0.47
N LYS A 33 0.91 -25.88 1.43
CA LYS A 33 0.92 -26.77 2.61
C LYS A 33 1.04 -28.24 2.20
N GLN A 34 0.26 -28.66 1.21
CA GLN A 34 0.30 -30.04 0.71
C GLN A 34 1.64 -30.39 0.05
N VAL A 35 2.25 -29.47 -0.69
CA VAL A 35 3.59 -29.67 -1.29
C VAL A 35 4.66 -29.83 -0.20
N ILE A 36 4.64 -29.00 0.84
CA ILE A 36 5.59 -29.04 1.96
C ILE A 36 5.41 -30.32 2.78
N GLU A 37 4.17 -30.68 3.13
CA GLU A 37 3.86 -31.91 3.85
C GLU A 37 4.30 -33.16 3.07
N LYS A 38 4.19 -33.11 1.73
CA LYS A 38 4.67 -34.18 0.87
C LYS A 38 6.19 -34.25 0.78
N GLN A 39 6.87 -33.10 0.68
CA GLN A 39 8.33 -33.05 0.77
C GLN A 39 8.83 -33.60 2.10
N ARG A 40 8.11 -33.32 3.20
CA ARG A 40 8.37 -33.92 4.52
C ARG A 40 8.13 -35.41 4.56
N SER A 41 7.04 -35.94 4.00
CA SER A 41 6.84 -37.40 3.96
C SER A 41 7.83 -38.12 3.05
N THR A 42 8.51 -37.41 2.13
CA THR A 42 9.69 -37.94 1.41
C THR A 42 11.02 -37.74 2.14
N ALA A 43 11.10 -36.83 3.12
CA ALA A 43 12.31 -36.51 3.89
C ALA A 43 12.30 -37.08 5.33
N SER A 44 11.14 -37.44 5.87
CA SER A 44 10.91 -37.90 7.23
C SER A 44 10.76 -39.42 7.25
N ASP A 45 11.90 -40.08 7.05
CA ASP A 45 12.23 -41.26 7.85
C ASP A 45 12.73 -40.85 9.26
N GLN A 46 12.74 -39.56 9.61
CA GLN A 46 13.08 -39.08 10.96
C GLN A 46 12.26 -37.85 11.42
N LYS A 47 11.63 -38.05 12.59
CA LYS A 47 10.98 -37.13 13.55
C LYS A 47 9.54 -36.62 13.30
N GLN A 48 8.67 -37.12 14.18
CA GLN A 48 7.28 -36.74 14.42
C GLN A 48 7.13 -35.30 14.96
N ILE A 49 6.13 -34.58 14.47
CA ILE A 49 5.53 -33.42 15.15
C ILE A 49 4.01 -33.65 15.21
N SER A 50 3.46 -33.40 16.40
CA SER A 50 2.06 -33.51 16.79
C SER A 50 1.22 -32.38 16.17
N SER A 51 0.09 -32.70 15.54
CA SER A 51 -0.91 -31.74 15.09
C SER A 51 -2.17 -31.83 15.96
N ASN A 52 -2.66 -30.68 16.41
CA ASN A 52 -3.95 -30.51 17.08
C ASN A 52 -4.95 -29.91 16.06
N PRO A 53 -6.24 -30.31 16.04
CA PRO A 53 -7.10 -30.12 14.86
C PRO A 53 -7.87 -28.79 14.80
N ASP A 54 -7.65 -27.85 15.73
CA ASP A 54 -8.56 -26.71 15.93
C ASP A 54 -8.07 -25.34 15.40
N ASP A 55 -6.91 -25.24 14.74
CA ASP A 55 -6.42 -23.98 14.15
C ASP A 55 -6.74 -23.90 12.64
N VAL A 56 -7.93 -23.40 12.32
CA VAL A 56 -8.37 -23.09 10.95
C VAL A 56 -8.32 -21.57 10.75
N ASP A 57 -7.11 -20.98 10.70
CA ASP A 57 -6.85 -19.71 9.99
C ASP A 57 -5.37 -19.28 9.97
N SER A 58 -4.52 -19.83 10.85
CA SER A 58 -3.10 -19.46 10.91
C SER A 58 -2.27 -20.28 9.92
N LEU A 59 -1.40 -19.64 9.14
CA LEU A 59 -0.31 -20.32 8.44
C LEU A 59 0.59 -21.02 9.45
N SER A 60 1.22 -22.14 9.06
CA SER A 60 2.14 -22.82 9.96
C SER A 60 3.43 -22.00 10.10
N GLU A 61 4.14 -22.11 11.23
CA GLU A 61 5.45 -21.45 11.43
C GLU A 61 6.43 -21.68 10.27
N LEU A 62 6.32 -22.83 9.60
CA LEU A 62 7.15 -23.18 8.44
C LEU A 62 6.76 -22.42 7.18
N ASP A 63 5.46 -22.20 6.96
CA ASP A 63 4.97 -21.39 5.84
C ASP A 63 5.43 -19.94 6.04
N ARG A 64 5.36 -19.43 7.28
CA ARG A 64 5.89 -18.11 7.66
C ARG A 64 7.40 -18.00 7.41
N GLU A 65 8.20 -18.97 7.84
CA GLU A 65 9.65 -18.99 7.61
C GLU A 65 9.99 -19.01 6.11
N GLU A 66 9.25 -19.78 5.31
CA GLU A 66 9.41 -19.85 3.87
C GLU A 66 9.07 -18.51 3.21
N MET A 67 7.91 -17.92 3.53
CA MET A 67 7.51 -16.60 3.02
C MET A 67 8.58 -15.54 3.32
N ILE A 68 9.10 -15.51 4.55
CA ILE A 68 10.18 -14.60 4.95
C ILE A 68 11.45 -14.83 4.13
N SER A 69 11.86 -16.10 3.97
CA SER A 69 13.06 -16.47 3.20
C SER A 69 12.95 -16.02 1.74
N GLN A 70 11.79 -16.26 1.13
CA GLN A 70 11.53 -15.91 -0.26
C GLN A 70 11.46 -14.41 -0.47
N PHE A 71 10.78 -13.69 0.43
CA PHE A 71 10.78 -12.23 0.42
C PHE A 71 12.20 -11.66 0.51
N ARG A 72 13.02 -12.19 1.43
CA ARG A 72 14.42 -11.80 1.62
C ARG A 72 15.24 -12.04 0.34
N GLN A 73 15.08 -13.19 -0.31
CA GLN A 73 15.76 -13.48 -1.57
C GLN A 73 15.39 -12.46 -2.63
N GLN A 74 14.10 -12.23 -2.86
CA GLN A 74 13.62 -11.27 -3.85
C GLN A 74 14.12 -9.86 -3.55
N TYR A 75 14.12 -9.45 -2.29
CA TYR A 75 14.64 -8.15 -1.85
C TYR A 75 16.09 -7.94 -2.30
N TYR A 76 16.95 -8.93 -2.08
CA TYR A 76 18.36 -8.83 -2.50
C TYR A 76 18.54 -8.90 -4.01
N GLU A 77 17.73 -9.69 -4.71
CA GLU A 77 17.76 -9.76 -6.19
C GLU A 77 17.36 -8.45 -6.85
N LEU A 78 16.35 -7.76 -6.30
CA LEU A 78 15.89 -6.46 -6.78
C LEU A 78 16.74 -5.29 -6.28
N GLY A 79 17.56 -5.51 -5.25
CA GLY A 79 18.34 -4.47 -4.57
C GLY A 79 17.48 -3.51 -3.73
N GLY A 80 16.30 -3.96 -3.29
CA GLY A 80 15.36 -3.16 -2.51
C GLY A 80 13.99 -3.84 -2.35
N MET A 81 13.05 -3.13 -1.73
CA MET A 81 11.71 -3.67 -1.43
C MET A 81 10.97 -4.11 -2.69
N PRO A 82 10.50 -5.38 -2.77
CA PRO A 82 9.67 -5.84 -3.87
C PRO A 82 8.34 -5.09 -3.93
N THR A 83 7.97 -4.62 -5.11
CA THR A 83 6.66 -3.99 -5.38
C THR A 83 5.53 -5.02 -5.39
N PRO A 84 4.26 -4.60 -5.22
CA PRO A 84 3.09 -5.47 -5.30
C PRO A 84 3.08 -6.42 -6.50
N PRO A 85 3.39 -5.96 -7.74
CA PRO A 85 3.46 -6.88 -8.88
C PRO A 85 4.64 -7.86 -8.83
N GLU A 86 5.77 -7.48 -8.24
CA GLU A 86 6.95 -8.34 -8.09
C GLU A 86 6.74 -9.43 -7.04
N LEU A 87 5.85 -9.20 -6.06
CA LEU A 87 5.42 -10.21 -5.07
C LEU A 87 4.40 -11.20 -5.62
N ASN A 88 3.64 -10.82 -6.63
CA ASN A 88 2.58 -11.66 -7.16
C ASN A 88 3.19 -12.89 -7.85
N ASN A 89 3.13 -14.03 -7.14
CA ASN A 89 3.63 -15.35 -7.55
C ASN A 89 5.12 -15.61 -7.26
N ILE A 90 5.72 -14.93 -6.28
CA ILE A 90 6.97 -15.42 -5.67
C ILE A 90 6.65 -16.74 -5.00
N ASP A 91 7.21 -17.81 -5.54
CA ASP A 91 7.19 -19.12 -4.90
C ASP A 91 5.80 -19.51 -4.38
N GLY A 92 4.78 -19.36 -5.22
CA GLY A 92 3.43 -19.77 -4.85
C GLY A 92 2.62 -18.76 -4.03
N TYR A 93 3.24 -17.74 -3.45
CA TYR A 93 2.55 -16.72 -2.65
C TYR A 93 2.18 -15.50 -3.50
N THR A 94 1.02 -14.93 -3.21
CA THR A 94 0.51 -13.67 -3.76
C THR A 94 0.85 -12.54 -2.81
N GLN A 95 0.77 -11.30 -3.29
CA GLN A 95 0.88 -10.13 -2.42
C GLN A 95 -0.11 -10.19 -1.25
N GLN A 96 -1.35 -10.64 -1.49
CA GLN A 96 -2.37 -10.70 -0.45
C GLN A 96 -1.98 -11.67 0.67
N ASP A 97 -1.35 -12.80 0.34
CA ASP A 97 -0.88 -13.76 1.34
C ASP A 97 0.13 -13.11 2.31
N TYR A 98 1.05 -12.28 1.80
CA TYR A 98 2.00 -11.53 2.63
C TYR A 98 1.33 -10.44 3.47
N ILE A 99 0.33 -9.74 2.93
CA ILE A 99 -0.43 -8.72 3.66
C ILE A 99 -1.23 -9.38 4.79
N ASP A 100 -1.87 -10.51 4.54
CA ASP A 100 -2.68 -11.21 5.54
C ASP A 100 -1.79 -11.76 6.67
N GLU A 101 -0.62 -12.33 6.35
CA GLU A 101 0.28 -12.94 7.33
C GLU A 101 1.12 -11.91 8.12
N PHE A 102 1.55 -10.82 7.48
CA PHE A 102 2.50 -9.86 8.06
C PHE A 102 1.94 -8.44 8.22
N GLY A 103 0.67 -8.24 7.88
CA GLY A 103 -0.05 -6.95 7.94
C GLY A 103 0.23 -6.01 6.77
N SER A 104 1.41 -6.09 6.15
CA SER A 104 1.76 -5.39 4.91
C SER A 104 3.02 -5.97 4.26
N VAL A 105 3.29 -5.57 3.02
CA VAL A 105 4.57 -5.87 2.34
C VAL A 105 5.75 -5.30 3.11
N PHE A 106 5.62 -4.08 3.63
CA PHE A 106 6.66 -3.45 4.45
C PHE A 106 6.85 -4.18 5.79
N GLY A 107 5.76 -4.67 6.40
CA GLY A 107 5.82 -5.51 7.60
C GLY A 107 6.63 -6.79 7.36
N THR A 108 6.46 -7.43 6.20
CA THR A 108 7.26 -8.61 5.81
C THR A 108 8.75 -8.30 5.80
N ALA A 109 9.17 -7.13 5.32
CA ALA A 109 10.57 -6.72 5.28
C ALA A 109 11.21 -6.60 6.68
N VAL A 110 10.42 -6.22 7.70
CA VAL A 110 10.85 -6.19 9.10
C VAL A 110 11.07 -7.62 9.60
N PHE A 111 10.12 -8.52 9.39
CA PHE A 111 10.28 -9.94 9.75
C PHE A 111 11.41 -10.63 8.99
N ALA A 112 11.71 -10.17 7.78
CA ALA A 112 12.81 -10.64 6.97
C ALA A 112 14.17 -10.06 7.34
N ASP A 113 14.24 -9.12 8.30
CA ASP A 113 15.49 -8.48 8.74
C ASP A 113 16.26 -7.84 7.58
N VAL A 114 15.54 -7.27 6.60
CA VAL A 114 16.12 -6.63 5.41
C VAL A 114 16.05 -5.09 5.44
N VAL A 115 15.39 -4.52 6.44
CA VAL A 115 15.33 -3.07 6.67
C VAL A 115 16.03 -2.71 7.97
N GLU A 116 16.94 -1.73 7.93
CA GLU A 116 17.72 -1.27 9.09
C GLU A 116 16.88 -0.55 10.16
N THR A 117 15.60 -0.28 9.88
CA THR A 117 14.71 0.46 10.77
C THR A 117 14.26 -0.43 11.94
N SER A 118 15.11 -0.53 12.97
CA SER A 118 14.65 -0.98 14.28
C SER A 118 13.57 0.00 14.80
N PRO A 119 12.39 -0.48 15.24
CA PRO A 119 11.31 0.37 15.76
C PRO A 119 11.69 1.25 16.95
N GLU A 120 12.83 0.98 17.59
CA GLU A 120 13.11 1.46 18.95
C GLU A 120 14.08 2.64 19.06
N LYS A 121 14.75 3.06 17.98
CA LYS A 121 15.77 4.12 18.10
C LYS A 121 15.19 5.53 18.04
N TYR A 122 14.56 5.92 19.14
CA TYR A 122 14.15 7.29 19.44
C TYR A 122 15.38 8.14 19.82
N SER A 123 15.66 9.19 19.03
CA SER A 123 16.54 10.30 19.44
C SER A 123 15.75 11.58 19.28
N HIS A 124 15.24 12.12 20.39
CA HIS A 124 14.76 13.50 20.47
C HIS A 124 15.91 14.46 20.13
N ASP A 125 15.60 15.54 19.41
CA ASP A 125 16.23 16.87 19.55
C ASP A 125 15.52 17.90 18.62
N THR A 126 14.78 18.80 19.28
CA THR A 126 14.46 20.22 18.99
C THR A 126 13.86 20.73 17.68
N ASP A 127 13.57 19.91 16.66
CA ASP A 127 12.78 20.32 15.51
C ASP A 127 11.55 19.40 15.35
N GLY A 128 10.37 19.95 15.08
CA GLY A 128 9.09 19.22 15.01
C GLY A 128 9.05 18.07 13.99
N SER A 129 10.11 17.91 13.19
CA SER A 129 10.46 16.78 12.33
C SER A 129 10.53 15.41 13.02
N LYS A 130 10.68 15.37 14.35
CA LYS A 130 10.96 14.12 15.09
C LYS A 130 9.75 13.35 15.67
N LYS A 131 8.50 13.80 15.45
CA LYS A 131 7.30 13.15 16.03
C LYS A 131 7.07 11.72 15.53
N TYR A 132 7.41 11.43 14.27
CA TYR A 132 7.15 10.14 13.62
C TYR A 132 8.44 9.57 13.07
N SER A 133 8.65 8.27 13.22
CA SER A 133 9.85 7.58 12.75
C SER A 133 9.90 7.49 11.22
N GLU A 134 11.07 7.22 10.64
CA GLU A 134 11.13 6.88 9.21
C GLU A 134 10.27 5.66 8.89
N TRP A 135 10.20 4.71 9.82
CA TRP A 135 9.32 3.55 9.75
C TRP A 135 7.86 3.96 9.60
N ASP A 136 7.36 4.88 10.42
CA ASP A 136 5.95 5.31 10.36
C ASP A 136 5.62 5.91 9.00
N LEU A 137 6.54 6.74 8.51
CA LEU A 137 6.36 7.48 7.28
C LEU A 137 6.46 6.56 6.06
N VAL A 138 7.44 5.66 6.01
CA VAL A 138 7.60 4.70 4.91
C VAL A 138 6.46 3.67 4.93
N THR A 139 6.02 3.21 6.10
CA THR A 139 4.85 2.32 6.21
C THR A 139 3.60 2.98 5.63
N GLU A 140 3.38 4.26 5.92
CA GLU A 140 2.22 4.98 5.40
C GLU A 140 2.32 5.25 3.87
N ILE A 141 3.54 5.42 3.34
CA ILE A 141 3.77 5.43 1.88
C ILE A 141 3.32 4.09 1.26
N TRP A 142 3.75 2.98 1.84
CA TRP A 142 3.42 1.64 1.36
C TRP A 142 1.93 1.35 1.45
N ARG A 143 1.27 1.71 2.55
CA ARG A 143 -0.19 1.57 2.69
C ARG A 143 -0.94 2.25 1.53
N LEU A 144 -0.60 3.50 1.23
CA LEU A 144 -1.24 4.21 0.11
C LEU A 144 -0.88 3.61 -1.25
N TYR A 145 0.36 3.14 -1.41
CA TYR A 145 0.82 2.50 -2.64
C TYR A 145 0.09 1.17 -2.90
N GLU A 146 -0.08 0.33 -1.88
CA GLU A 146 -0.82 -0.93 -1.95
C GLU A 146 -2.30 -0.69 -2.30
N LEU A 147 -2.93 0.32 -1.69
CA LEU A 147 -4.35 0.64 -1.94
C LEU A 147 -4.63 1.19 -3.35
N THR A 148 -3.65 1.84 -3.97
CA THR A 148 -3.92 2.65 -5.16
C THR A 148 -3.05 2.31 -6.37
N GLY A 149 -1.96 1.58 -6.18
CA GLY A 149 -0.93 1.25 -7.16
C GLY A 149 0.06 2.39 -7.45
N LYS A 150 -0.08 3.55 -6.81
CA LYS A 150 0.79 4.73 -6.98
C LYS A 150 0.77 5.60 -5.72
N VAL A 151 1.67 6.56 -5.58
CA VAL A 151 1.62 7.48 -4.44
C VAL A 151 2.16 8.84 -4.83
N SER A 152 1.50 9.91 -4.40
CA SER A 152 1.92 11.28 -4.64
C SER A 152 1.77 12.14 -3.38
N VAL A 153 2.44 13.29 -3.36
CA VAL A 153 2.30 14.30 -2.30
C VAL A 153 0.84 14.63 -2.01
N ARG A 154 0.01 14.79 -3.05
CA ARG A 154 -1.42 15.09 -2.89
C ARG A 154 -2.22 13.92 -2.37
N MET A 155 -1.87 12.69 -2.74
CA MET A 155 -2.51 11.49 -2.19
C MET A 155 -2.19 11.36 -0.69
N MET A 156 -0.95 11.65 -0.29
CA MET A 156 -0.55 11.68 1.11
C MET A 156 -1.27 12.79 1.89
N ASP A 157 -1.34 14.02 1.36
CA ASP A 157 -2.02 15.13 2.04
C ASP A 157 -3.55 14.94 2.17
N ASN A 158 -4.19 14.20 1.25
CA ASN A 158 -5.65 14.03 1.22
C ASN A 158 -6.15 12.66 1.69
N GLY A 159 -5.27 11.68 1.87
CA GLY A 159 -5.65 10.32 2.25
C GLY A 159 -4.64 9.59 3.10
N GLY A 160 -3.51 10.24 3.40
CA GLY A 160 -2.48 9.73 4.28
C GLY A 160 -2.63 10.24 5.70
N LYS A 161 -2.06 9.50 6.64
CA LYS A 161 -2.03 9.83 8.07
C LYS A 161 -1.16 11.03 8.41
N TYR A 162 -0.16 11.33 7.57
CA TYR A 162 0.84 12.36 7.81
C TYR A 162 0.85 13.38 6.68
N SER A 163 1.10 14.65 7.00
CA SER A 163 1.25 15.68 5.96
C SER A 163 2.51 15.44 5.14
N SER A 164 2.50 15.80 3.87
CA SER A 164 3.69 15.79 3.00
C SER A 164 4.87 16.59 3.56
N GLN A 165 4.58 17.64 4.35
CA GLN A 165 5.58 18.43 5.04
C GLN A 165 6.36 17.61 6.08
N THR A 166 5.73 16.63 6.71
CA THR A 166 6.40 15.69 7.63
C THR A 166 7.47 14.87 6.89
N TYR A 167 7.19 14.46 5.66
CA TYR A 167 8.16 13.75 4.81
C TYR A 167 9.29 14.67 4.36
N GLN A 168 8.98 15.91 3.97
CA GLN A 168 9.98 16.93 3.65
C GLN A 168 10.93 17.16 4.82
N TYR A 169 10.41 17.26 6.04
CA TYR A 169 11.20 17.43 7.24
C TYR A 169 12.05 16.21 7.60
N ARG A 170 11.55 14.99 7.37
CA ARG A 170 12.26 13.77 7.73
C ARG A 170 13.29 13.33 6.70
N PHE A 171 12.91 13.30 5.43
CA PHE A 171 13.73 12.74 4.34
C PHE A 171 14.39 13.82 3.47
N GLY A 172 14.08 15.10 3.69
CA GLY A 172 14.59 16.21 2.89
C GLY A 172 13.83 16.42 1.57
N SER A 173 13.15 15.41 1.03
CA SER A 173 12.18 15.57 -0.05
C SER A 173 11.21 14.39 -0.13
N TRP A 174 10.11 14.57 -0.87
CA TRP A 174 9.21 13.46 -1.21
C TRP A 174 9.90 12.38 -2.06
N SER A 175 10.77 12.77 -3.00
CA SER A 175 11.52 11.81 -3.83
C SER A 175 12.47 10.97 -2.99
N GLU A 176 13.15 11.58 -2.00
CA GLU A 176 13.99 10.84 -1.04
C GLU A 176 13.17 9.87 -0.17
N ALA A 177 11.96 10.27 0.22
CA ALA A 177 11.05 9.36 0.94
C ALA A 177 10.64 8.15 0.08
N LEU A 178 10.37 8.35 -1.21
CA LEU A 178 10.07 7.26 -2.15
C LEU A 178 11.28 6.38 -2.42
N ASN A 179 12.49 6.97 -2.53
CA ASN A 179 13.73 6.21 -2.64
C ASN A 179 13.94 5.33 -1.41
N LYS A 180 13.67 5.84 -0.19
CA LYS A 180 13.68 5.00 1.02
C LYS A 180 12.63 3.91 1.05
N ALA A 181 11.49 4.13 0.39
CA ALA A 181 10.47 3.12 0.21
C ALA A 181 10.78 2.13 -0.93
N ASN A 182 11.87 2.32 -1.69
CA ASN A 182 12.15 1.63 -2.96
C ASN A 182 11.01 1.72 -4.00
N ILE A 183 10.27 2.84 -4.00
CA ILE A 183 9.21 3.10 -4.96
C ILE A 183 9.74 4.10 -5.99
N LYS A 184 9.60 3.78 -7.29
CA LYS A 184 9.99 4.71 -8.36
C LYS A 184 9.10 5.95 -8.32
N GLY A 185 9.69 7.07 -7.92
CA GLY A 185 9.06 8.39 -7.93
C GLY A 185 9.42 9.23 -9.16
N PRO A 186 8.73 10.36 -9.39
CA PRO A 186 9.17 11.33 -10.38
C PRO A 186 10.48 12.01 -9.97
N GLU A 187 11.40 12.12 -10.92
CA GLU A 187 12.63 12.92 -10.86
C GLU A 187 12.40 14.32 -11.47
N PRO A 188 12.85 15.45 -10.89
CA PRO A 188 13.33 15.68 -9.52
C PRO A 188 12.28 16.39 -8.62
N SER A 189 12.61 16.48 -7.32
CA SER A 189 11.82 17.01 -6.22
C SER A 189 11.26 18.42 -6.50
N VAL A 190 9.97 18.51 -6.85
CA VAL A 190 9.31 19.82 -6.87
C VAL A 190 9.13 20.24 -5.41
N ALA A 191 9.89 21.24 -4.98
CA ALA A 191 9.64 21.90 -3.72
C ALA A 191 8.23 22.51 -3.77
N SER A 192 7.28 21.98 -3.00
CA SER A 192 5.95 22.56 -2.94
C SER A 192 6.05 23.94 -2.29
N LYS A 193 5.93 25.01 -3.07
CA LYS A 193 5.64 26.33 -2.51
C LYS A 193 4.22 26.29 -1.96
N ARG A 194 4.08 26.03 -0.66
CA ARG A 194 2.83 26.29 0.05
C ARG A 194 2.75 27.79 0.29
N ASP A 195 2.15 28.50 -0.67
CA ASP A 195 1.69 29.87 -0.44
C ASP A 195 0.22 29.85 0.00
N SER A 196 -0.06 30.59 1.08
CA SER A 196 -1.29 31.21 1.60
C SER A 196 -2.73 30.67 1.33
N ARG A 197 -2.96 29.50 0.73
CA ARG A 197 -4.32 29.00 0.39
C ARG A 197 -5.11 28.38 1.57
N GLN A 198 -4.47 28.16 2.72
CA GLN A 198 -5.02 27.36 3.82
C GLN A 198 -6.18 28.05 4.58
N LYS A 199 -6.34 29.36 4.43
CA LYS A 199 -7.46 30.11 5.03
C LYS A 199 -8.76 29.96 4.23
N HIS A 200 -8.69 29.77 2.92
CA HIS A 200 -9.85 29.66 2.02
C HIS A 200 -10.67 28.40 2.31
N TYR A 201 -9.98 27.25 2.34
CA TYR A 201 -10.59 25.93 2.58
C TYR A 201 -11.10 25.71 4.01
N GLY A 202 -10.85 26.64 4.93
CA GLY A 202 -11.40 26.63 6.28
C GLY A 202 -12.63 27.51 6.46
N SER A 203 -13.06 28.24 5.41
CA SER A 203 -14.21 29.14 5.46
C SER A 203 -15.54 28.37 5.59
N LYS A 204 -16.56 29.03 6.15
CA LYS A 204 -17.89 28.43 6.25
C LYS A 204 -18.50 28.25 4.86
N GLU A 205 -18.24 29.21 3.98
CA GLU A 205 -18.68 29.27 2.60
C GLU A 205 -18.17 28.07 1.80
N TRP A 206 -16.88 27.74 1.93
CA TRP A 206 -16.30 26.55 1.31
C TRP A 206 -16.91 25.27 1.87
N ASN A 207 -17.10 25.16 3.19
CA ASN A 207 -17.69 23.96 3.79
C ASN A 207 -19.13 23.74 3.31
N ASP A 208 -19.95 24.80 3.24
CA ASP A 208 -21.32 24.74 2.74
C ASP A 208 -21.36 24.38 1.24
N LEU A 209 -20.40 24.86 0.44
CA LEU A 209 -20.28 24.51 -0.97
C LEU A 209 -19.80 23.06 -1.17
N ARG A 210 -18.83 22.63 -0.37
CA ARG A 210 -18.32 21.26 -0.36
C ARG A 210 -19.43 20.26 -0.05
N GLU A 211 -20.26 20.54 0.95
CA GLU A 211 -21.38 19.66 1.30
C GLU A 211 -22.39 19.55 0.15
N ARG A 212 -22.75 20.68 -0.48
CA ARG A 212 -23.63 20.67 -1.65
C ARG A 212 -23.07 19.86 -2.82
N ALA A 213 -21.76 19.93 -3.06
CA ALA A 213 -21.10 19.14 -4.09
C ALA A 213 -21.20 17.63 -3.77
N LEU A 214 -20.95 17.24 -2.52
CA LEU A 214 -21.11 15.84 -2.08
C LEU A 214 -22.57 15.36 -2.22
N GLU A 215 -23.54 16.16 -1.80
CA GLU A 215 -24.97 15.84 -1.92
C GLU A 215 -25.40 15.68 -3.38
N ARG A 216 -24.98 16.61 -4.26
CA ARG A 216 -25.24 16.53 -5.72
C ARG A 216 -24.71 15.22 -6.30
N ASP A 217 -23.52 14.82 -5.85
CA ASP A 217 -22.77 13.68 -6.33
C ASP A 217 -23.16 12.37 -5.61
N ASN A 218 -24.24 12.38 -4.82
CA ASN A 218 -24.73 11.25 -4.03
C ASN A 218 -23.67 10.62 -3.11
N TYR A 219 -22.71 11.42 -2.63
CA TYR A 219 -21.55 10.96 -1.86
C TYR A 219 -20.79 9.83 -2.57
N GLU A 220 -20.69 9.91 -3.90
CA GLU A 220 -19.95 8.97 -4.74
C GLU A 220 -18.84 9.69 -5.53
N CYS A 221 -17.70 9.02 -5.69
CA CYS A 221 -16.66 9.48 -6.59
C CYS A 221 -17.20 9.51 -8.03
N GLN A 222 -17.22 10.69 -8.66
CA GLN A 222 -17.77 10.87 -10.01
C GLN A 222 -16.92 10.20 -11.10
N SER A 223 -15.67 9.83 -10.79
CA SER A 223 -14.78 9.12 -11.71
C SER A 223 -14.90 7.59 -11.63
N CYS A 224 -15.09 7.01 -10.45
CA CYS A 224 -15.05 5.54 -10.28
C CYS A 224 -16.25 4.92 -9.53
N GLY A 225 -17.15 5.74 -8.99
CA GLY A 225 -18.36 5.28 -8.29
C GLY A 225 -18.14 4.72 -6.89
N ILE A 226 -16.95 4.83 -6.29
CA ILE A 226 -16.79 4.46 -4.88
C ILE A 226 -17.59 5.41 -3.99
N THR A 227 -18.42 4.85 -3.12
CA THR A 227 -19.22 5.57 -2.12
C THR A 227 -18.33 6.12 -0.99
N GLU A 228 -18.74 7.20 -0.34
CA GLU A 228 -18.02 7.76 0.79
C GLU A 228 -17.82 6.77 1.94
N GLU A 229 -18.80 5.92 2.24
CA GLU A 229 -18.70 4.88 3.27
C GLU A 229 -17.52 3.93 3.00
N LYS A 230 -17.54 3.25 1.84
CA LYS A 230 -16.43 2.38 1.39
C LYS A 230 -15.11 3.11 1.29
N HIS A 231 -15.12 4.40 0.90
CA HIS A 231 -13.91 5.20 0.81
C HIS A 231 -13.32 5.51 2.20
N LYS A 232 -14.17 5.82 3.19
CA LYS A 232 -13.77 6.00 4.60
C LYS A 232 -13.22 4.72 5.20
N GLU A 233 -13.81 3.57 4.90
CA GLU A 233 -13.28 2.26 5.33
C GLU A 233 -11.88 2.00 4.76
N GLN A 234 -11.66 2.28 3.48
CA GLN A 234 -10.39 2.00 2.81
C GLN A 234 -9.28 3.01 3.14
N PHE A 235 -9.63 4.30 3.26
CA PHE A 235 -8.64 5.38 3.38
C PHE A 235 -8.63 6.09 4.73
N GLY A 236 -9.62 5.84 5.60
CA GLY A 236 -9.77 6.54 6.88
C GLY A 236 -10.22 7.99 6.77
N VAL A 237 -10.56 8.44 5.55
CA VAL A 237 -10.96 9.81 5.21
C VAL A 237 -12.15 9.79 4.25
N GLY A 238 -12.92 10.88 4.22
CA GLY A 238 -14.02 11.05 3.27
C GLY A 238 -13.54 11.41 1.86
N LEU A 239 -14.51 11.51 0.94
CA LEU A 239 -14.26 11.94 -0.44
C LEU A 239 -13.75 13.38 -0.49
N ASN A 240 -12.96 13.67 -1.52
CA ASN A 240 -12.47 15.02 -1.82
C ASN A 240 -13.46 15.72 -2.75
N VAL A 241 -13.49 17.05 -2.68
CA VAL A 241 -14.14 17.89 -3.68
C VAL A 241 -13.04 18.68 -4.37
N HIS A 242 -12.92 18.47 -5.68
CA HIS A 242 -11.84 18.97 -6.52
C HIS A 242 -12.35 20.09 -7.44
N HIS A 243 -11.59 21.19 -7.54
CA HIS A 243 -11.80 22.18 -8.58
C HIS A 243 -11.32 21.66 -9.94
N LEU A 244 -12.19 21.65 -10.96
CA LEU A 244 -11.87 21.22 -12.32
C LEU A 244 -10.86 22.16 -13.00
N THR A 245 -11.07 23.46 -12.86
CA THR A 245 -10.11 24.52 -13.20
C THR A 245 -9.41 24.97 -11.93
N ASP A 246 -8.07 25.03 -11.93
CA ASP A 246 -7.28 25.37 -10.75
C ASP A 246 -7.63 26.78 -10.25
N ILE A 247 -7.78 26.93 -8.92
CA ILE A 247 -8.05 28.21 -8.26
C ILE A 247 -7.03 29.30 -8.61
N ALA A 248 -5.80 28.93 -8.97
CA ALA A 248 -4.76 29.84 -9.40
C ALA A 248 -5.02 30.47 -10.78
N GLU A 249 -5.95 29.94 -11.56
CA GLU A 249 -6.34 30.48 -12.88
C GLU A 249 -7.42 31.56 -12.79
N PHE A 250 -7.97 31.83 -11.60
CA PHE A 250 -9.00 32.84 -11.37
C PHE A 250 -8.43 34.11 -10.74
N ASP A 251 -9.06 35.25 -11.00
CA ASP A 251 -8.64 36.54 -10.44
C ASP A 251 -8.90 36.58 -8.92
N THR A 252 -9.96 35.90 -8.47
CA THR A 252 -10.27 35.72 -7.05
C THR A 252 -10.59 34.25 -6.73
N PRO A 253 -10.16 33.72 -5.56
CA PRO A 253 -10.48 32.35 -5.12
C PRO A 253 -11.97 32.01 -5.16
N GLU A 254 -12.82 32.98 -4.84
CA GLU A 254 -14.26 32.83 -4.77
C GLU A 254 -14.91 32.59 -6.15
N GLU A 255 -14.28 33.03 -7.25
CA GLU A 255 -14.76 32.74 -8.61
C GLU A 255 -14.59 31.27 -8.99
N ALA A 256 -13.57 30.61 -8.42
CA ALA A 256 -13.35 29.18 -8.62
C ALA A 256 -14.42 28.35 -7.90
N ASP A 257 -15.04 28.88 -6.84
CA ASP A 257 -16.00 28.21 -5.95
C ASP A 257 -17.43 28.16 -6.54
N SER A 258 -17.54 27.64 -7.76
CA SER A 258 -18.82 27.36 -8.42
C SER A 258 -19.12 25.87 -8.45
N MET A 259 -20.39 25.47 -8.32
CA MET A 259 -20.77 24.05 -8.36
C MET A 259 -20.32 23.39 -9.66
N GLU A 260 -20.39 24.11 -10.77
CA GLU A 260 -19.98 23.66 -12.11
C GLU A 260 -18.47 23.43 -12.22
N ASN A 261 -17.67 24.10 -11.38
CA ASN A 261 -16.23 23.91 -11.32
C ASN A 261 -15.82 22.88 -10.26
N LEU A 262 -16.75 22.19 -9.59
CA LEU A 262 -16.45 21.21 -8.54
C LEU A 262 -16.84 19.79 -8.93
N GLU A 263 -15.99 18.83 -8.56
CA GLU A 263 -16.21 17.39 -8.76
C GLU A 263 -15.82 16.58 -7.51
N THR A 264 -16.68 15.68 -7.07
CA THR A 264 -16.38 14.76 -5.97
C THR A 264 -15.50 13.59 -6.44
N LEU A 265 -14.33 13.41 -5.83
CA LEU A 265 -13.34 12.40 -6.21
C LEU A 265 -12.75 11.66 -5.00
N CYS A 266 -12.49 10.36 -5.14
CA CYS A 266 -11.74 9.59 -4.15
C CYS A 266 -10.23 9.94 -4.19
N VAL A 267 -9.46 9.53 -3.17
CA VAL A 267 -8.01 9.80 -3.08
C VAL A 267 -7.24 9.37 -4.35
N LYS A 268 -7.58 8.20 -4.90
CA LYS A 268 -6.93 7.65 -6.11
C LYS A 268 -7.24 8.49 -7.36
N CYS A 269 -8.52 8.79 -7.59
CA CYS A 269 -8.96 9.60 -8.73
C CYS A 269 -8.50 11.05 -8.59
N HIS A 270 -8.61 11.67 -7.41
CA HIS A 270 -8.05 13.00 -7.18
C HIS A 270 -6.54 13.04 -7.50
N GLY A 271 -5.79 12.00 -7.12
CA GLY A 271 -4.38 11.85 -7.48
C GLY A 271 -4.10 11.64 -8.98
N THR A 272 -5.08 11.37 -9.85
CA THR A 272 -4.89 11.39 -11.33
C THR A 272 -5.01 12.80 -11.91
N HIS A 273 -5.76 13.70 -11.28
CA HIS A 273 -5.86 15.10 -11.69
C HIS A 273 -4.64 15.93 -11.23
N HIS A 274 -3.95 15.48 -10.17
CA HIS A 274 -2.67 16.04 -9.70
C HIS A 274 -1.50 15.07 -9.89
N PRO A 275 -1.18 14.63 -11.11
CA PRO A 275 -0.13 13.63 -11.33
C PRO A 275 1.25 14.19 -10.94
N PHE A 276 1.45 15.49 -11.11
CA PHE A 276 2.64 16.23 -10.73
C PHE A 276 2.18 17.62 -10.34
N SER A 277 2.51 18.09 -9.13
CA SER A 277 2.41 19.50 -8.81
C SER A 277 3.28 20.25 -9.83
N LYS A 278 2.67 20.79 -10.89
CA LYS A 278 3.35 21.68 -11.81
C LYS A 278 3.64 22.97 -11.03
N GLY A 279 4.92 23.27 -10.87
CA GLY A 279 5.49 24.62 -10.66
C GLY A 279 5.09 25.34 -9.40
#